data_AF-A0AAV1U5I6-F1
#
_entry.id   AF-A0AAV1U5I6-F1
#
_cell.length_a   1.000
_cell.length_b   1.000
_cell.length_c   1.000
_cell.angle_alpha   90.00
_cell.angle_beta   90.00
_cell.angle_gamma   90.00
#
_symmetry.space_group_name_H-M   'P 1'
#
loop_
_entity.id
_entity.type
_entity.pdbx_description
1 polymer ?
#
loop_
_entity_poly.entity_id
_entity_poly.type
_entity_poly.pdbx_seq_one_letter_code
_entity_poly.pdbx_strand_id
1 'polypeptide(L)'
;MVLSPAYRVNVGMFAAERLHYWTAELALPLSELARYSQAKVPPVSTSFWRINFSRVEWPVRVVSDRDTGKQVYEKESGLSEENWTWSAQFAVDMHRPEWWGYLYFRPRHESPPLTEDSNETVPLDPEWGVR
;
A
#
# COMPACT_ATOMS: atom_id res chain seq x y z
N MET A 1 -25.72 8.78 7.47
CA MET A 1 -25.80 9.28 6.08
C MET A 1 -25.43 10.76 6.11
N VAL A 2 -24.17 11.07 5.83
CA VAL A 2 -23.70 12.43 5.55
C VAL A 2 -22.72 12.26 4.39
N LEU A 3 -23.10 12.80 3.23
CA LEU A 3 -22.24 12.92 2.07
C LEU A 3 -21.42 14.21 2.24
N SER A 4 -20.12 14.14 2.01
CA SER A 4 -19.29 15.32 1.81
C SER A 4 -18.13 14.96 0.88
N PRO A 5 -18.00 15.56 -0.32
CA PRO A 5 -16.78 15.48 -1.11
C PRO A 5 -15.98 16.75 -0.87
N ALA A 6 -14.87 16.65 -0.16
CA ALA A 6 -13.90 17.73 -0.09
C ALA A 6 -12.49 17.13 0.01
N TYR A 7 -11.91 16.80 -1.14
CA TYR A 7 -10.48 16.59 -1.24
C TYR A 7 -9.79 17.94 -0.96
N ARG A 8 -9.20 18.08 0.23
CA ARG A 8 -8.31 19.22 0.54
C ARG A 8 -6.89 18.83 0.16
N VAL A 9 -6.41 19.36 -0.95
CA VAL A 9 -4.97 19.44 -1.23
C VAL A 9 -4.46 20.70 -0.55
N ASN A 10 -3.67 20.54 0.51
CA ASN A 10 -3.05 21.66 1.20
C ASN A 10 -1.76 22.02 0.44
N VAL A 11 -1.77 23.08 -0.36
CA VAL A 11 -0.55 23.64 -0.97
C VAL A 11 -0.23 24.97 -0.30
N GLY A 12 0.52 24.90 0.80
CA GLY A 12 1.17 26.07 1.39
C GLY A 12 2.41 26.42 0.58
N MET A 13 2.42 27.59 -0.04
CA MET A 13 3.56 28.15 -0.76
C MET A 13 4.55 28.77 0.24
N PHE A 14 5.66 28.07 0.52
CA PHE A 14 6.90 28.67 0.98
C PHE A 14 8.06 28.08 0.17
N ALA A 15 8.95 28.95 -0.31
CA ALA A 15 10.06 28.57 -1.18
C ALA A 15 11.11 27.76 -0.40
N ALA A 16 11.50 26.62 -0.99
CA ALA A 16 12.75 25.88 -0.76
C ALA A 16 12.87 24.93 0.45
N GLU A 17 11.78 24.36 0.96
CA GLU A 17 11.84 23.01 1.55
C GLU A 17 11.14 22.05 0.59
N ARG A 18 11.93 21.34 -0.23
CA ARG A 18 11.39 20.24 -1.02
C ARG A 18 11.01 19.13 -0.04
N LEU A 19 9.73 18.95 0.21
CA LEU A 19 9.24 17.78 0.92
C LEU A 19 9.72 16.53 0.15
N HIS A 20 10.61 15.75 0.77
CA HIS A 20 11.22 14.56 0.17
C HIS A 20 10.32 13.32 0.19
N TYR A 21 9.08 13.48 0.66
CA TYR A 21 8.12 12.40 0.76
C TYR A 21 6.70 12.93 0.53
N TRP A 22 5.84 12.02 0.12
CA TRP A 22 4.41 12.21 0.07
C TRP A 22 3.75 10.99 0.73
N THR A 23 2.54 11.17 1.22
CA THR A 23 1.74 10.10 1.81
C THR A 23 0.43 9.98 1.06
N ALA A 24 -0.07 8.76 0.89
CA ALA A 24 -1.44 8.50 0.46
C ALA A 24 -2.19 7.72 1.53
N GLU A 25 -3.44 8.08 1.75
CA GLU A 25 -4.38 7.39 2.63
C GLU A 25 -5.59 6.95 1.82
N LEU A 26 -6.02 5.70 2.01
CA LEU A 26 -7.08 5.06 1.24
C LEU A 26 -8.10 4.43 2.18
N ALA A 27 -9.38 4.74 1.96
CA ALA A 27 -10.51 4.08 2.61
C ALA A 27 -11.24 3.22 1.56
N LEU A 28 -10.95 1.92 1.54
CA LEU A 28 -11.52 0.97 0.58
C LEU A 28 -12.68 0.19 1.23
N PRO A 29 -13.86 0.12 0.59
CA PRO A 29 -14.96 -0.69 1.12
C PRO A 29 -14.59 -2.17 1.15
N LEU A 30 -14.62 -2.79 2.34
CA LEU A 30 -14.28 -4.20 2.52
C LEU A 30 -15.16 -5.14 1.68
N SER A 31 -16.44 -4.78 1.48
CA SER A 31 -17.37 -5.56 0.64
C SER A 31 -16.95 -5.59 -0.83
N GLU A 32 -16.39 -4.50 -1.35
CA GLU A 32 -15.90 -4.44 -2.74
C GLU A 32 -14.58 -5.20 -2.89
N LEU A 33 -13.70 -5.12 -1.89
CA LEU A 33 -12.46 -5.91 -1.88
C LEU A 33 -12.74 -7.41 -1.84
N ALA A 34 -13.74 -7.84 -1.07
CA ALA A 34 -14.07 -9.25 -0.91
C ALA A 34 -14.94 -9.83 -2.05
N ARG A 35 -15.43 -8.99 -2.98
CA ARG A 35 -16.49 -9.33 -3.95
C ARG A 35 -16.24 -10.60 -4.77
N TYR A 36 -14.99 -10.87 -5.10
CA TYR A 36 -14.58 -12.04 -5.90
C TYR A 36 -13.65 -12.98 -5.12
N SER A 37 -13.81 -13.01 -3.80
CA SER A 37 -13.01 -13.83 -2.89
C SER A 37 -13.91 -14.69 -2.01
N GLN A 38 -13.29 -15.59 -1.24
CA GLN A 38 -13.98 -16.34 -0.17
C GLN A 38 -13.97 -15.60 1.17
N ALA A 39 -13.42 -14.37 1.21
CA ALA A 39 -13.34 -13.58 2.42
C ALA A 39 -14.75 -13.18 2.92
N LYS A 40 -14.97 -13.32 4.22
CA LYS A 40 -16.21 -12.90 4.88
C LYS A 40 -16.15 -11.42 5.21
N VAL A 41 -17.27 -10.71 4.99
CA VAL A 41 -17.44 -9.30 5.36
C VAL A 41 -18.67 -9.15 6.26
N PRO A 42 -18.54 -8.58 7.47
CA PRO A 42 -17.30 -8.12 8.09
C PRO A 42 -16.32 -9.29 8.34
N PRO A 43 -15.00 -9.02 8.39
CA PRO A 43 -14.02 -10.04 8.71
C PRO A 43 -14.35 -10.73 10.03
N VAL A 44 -14.26 -12.06 10.04
CA VAL A 44 -14.48 -12.84 11.26
C VAL A 44 -13.28 -12.59 12.19
N SER A 45 -13.52 -12.43 13.48
CA SER A 45 -12.43 -12.35 14.44
C SER A 45 -11.54 -13.59 14.34
N THR A 46 -10.24 -13.36 14.45
CA THR A 46 -9.17 -14.35 14.28
C THR A 46 -9.08 -14.99 12.89
N SER A 47 -9.72 -14.40 11.87
CA SER A 47 -9.54 -14.82 10.47
C SER A 47 -8.37 -14.12 9.78
N PHE A 48 -7.93 -14.70 8.67
CA PHE A 48 -6.85 -14.18 7.84
C PHE A 48 -7.38 -13.73 6.48
N TRP A 49 -6.90 -12.59 6.00
CA TRP A 49 -6.93 -12.21 4.59
C TRP A 49 -5.51 -12.18 4.03
N ARG A 50 -5.39 -12.28 2.72
CA ARG A 50 -4.12 -12.11 2.00
C ARG A 50 -4.09 -10.73 1.36
N ILE A 51 -2.98 -10.01 1.52
CA ILE A 51 -2.81 -8.68 0.93
C ILE A 51 -1.34 -8.43 0.59
N ASN A 52 -1.09 -7.62 -0.43
CA ASN A 52 0.23 -7.06 -0.66
C ASN A 52 0.13 -5.60 -1.09
N PHE A 53 1.24 -4.88 -0.92
CA PHE A 53 1.41 -3.52 -1.42
C PHE A 53 2.59 -3.54 -2.39
N SER A 54 2.36 -3.01 -3.59
CA SER A 54 3.41 -2.84 -4.60
C SER A 54 3.51 -1.37 -4.97
N ARG A 55 4.74 -0.89 -5.13
CA ARG A 55 5.08 0.40 -5.69
C ARG A 55 5.97 0.17 -6.89
N VAL A 56 5.54 0.69 -8.03
CA VAL A 56 6.34 0.80 -9.24
C VAL A 56 6.74 2.25 -9.41
N GLU A 57 8.03 2.52 -9.52
CA GLU A 57 8.52 3.88 -9.79
C GLU A 57 9.54 3.90 -10.91
N TRP A 58 9.53 4.99 -11.68
CA TRP A 58 10.49 5.19 -12.75
C TRP A 58 11.54 6.20 -12.29
N PRO A 59 12.84 5.96 -12.55
CA PRO A 59 13.85 6.99 -12.44
C PRO A 59 13.49 8.15 -13.38
N VAL A 60 13.41 9.35 -12.80
CA VAL A 60 13.07 10.57 -13.53
C VAL A 60 14.07 11.67 -13.22
N ARG A 61 14.33 12.50 -14.23
CA ARG A 61 15.04 13.76 -14.09
C ARG A 61 14.07 14.92 -14.25
N VAL A 62 14.36 16.02 -13.57
CA VAL A 62 13.60 17.26 -13.73
C VAL A 62 14.26 18.11 -14.81
N VAL A 63 13.52 18.43 -15.87
CA VAL A 63 13.99 19.25 -17.01
C VAL A 63 13.12 20.48 -17.19
N SER A 64 13.68 21.54 -17.76
CA SER A 64 12.91 22.72 -18.15
C SER A 64 12.32 22.53 -19.54
N ASP A 65 11.01 22.64 -19.63
CA ASP A 65 10.28 22.71 -20.89
C ASP A 65 10.73 23.94 -21.69
N ARG A 66 11.08 23.74 -22.98
CA ARG A 66 11.74 24.77 -23.79
C ARG A 66 10.80 25.91 -24.20
N ASP A 67 9.51 25.62 -24.33
CA ASP A 67 8.52 26.59 -24.82
C ASP A 67 7.88 27.37 -23.68
N THR A 68 7.65 26.70 -22.55
CA THR A 68 6.94 27.27 -21.39
C THR A 68 7.85 27.64 -20.23
N GLY A 69 9.11 27.17 -20.24
CA GLY A 69 10.06 27.35 -19.14
C GLY A 69 9.72 26.58 -17.86
N LYS A 70 8.63 25.81 -17.84
CA LYS A 70 8.16 25.06 -16.67
C LYS A 70 9.04 23.84 -16.42
N GLN A 71 9.19 23.46 -15.16
CA GLN A 71 9.86 22.21 -14.82
C GLN A 71 8.91 21.03 -15.03
N VAL A 72 9.41 19.99 -15.70
CA VAL A 72 8.69 18.76 -16.01
C VAL A 72 9.56 17.55 -15.65
N TYR A 73 8.92 16.42 -15.34
CA TYR A 73 9.61 15.16 -15.11
C TYR A 73 9.76 14.41 -16.43
N GLU A 74 10.97 13.98 -16.75
CA GLU A 74 11.28 13.14 -17.90
C GLU A 74 11.88 11.82 -17.39
N LYS A 75 11.40 10.69 -17.91
CA LYS A 75 11.97 9.37 -17.60
C LYS A 75 13.42 9.31 -18.07
N GLU A 76 14.27 8.69 -17.27
CA GLU A 76 15.64 8.43 -17.68
C GLU A 76 15.68 7.29 -18.71
N SER A 77 16.25 7.57 -19.88
CA SER A 77 16.34 6.59 -20.97
C SER A 77 17.28 5.45 -20.60
N GLY A 78 16.86 4.22 -20.92
CA GLY A 78 17.66 3.01 -20.69
C GLY A 78 17.58 2.44 -19.27
N LEU A 79 16.88 3.11 -18.35
CA LEU A 79 16.58 2.57 -17.02
C LEU A 79 15.19 1.92 -17.02
N SER A 80 15.10 0.79 -16.32
CA SER A 80 13.82 0.11 -16.06
C SER A 80 13.17 0.69 -14.81
N GLU A 81 11.89 0.40 -14.63
CA GLU A 81 11.18 0.69 -13.40
C GLU A 81 11.76 -0.06 -12.19
N GLU A 82 11.71 0.58 -11.03
CA GLU A 82 11.97 -0.02 -9.74
C GLU A 82 10.66 -0.55 -9.15
N ASN A 83 10.69 -1.78 -8.65
CA ASN A 83 9.54 -2.44 -8.04
C ASN A 83 9.83 -2.72 -6.57
N TRP A 84 9.00 -2.17 -5.69
CA TRP A 84 9.05 -2.39 -4.25
C TRP A 84 7.79 -3.11 -3.82
N THR A 85 7.94 -4.20 -3.09
CA THR A 85 6.82 -4.98 -2.58
C THR A 85 6.94 -5.12 -1.08
N TRP A 86 5.81 -5.07 -0.36
CA TRP A 86 5.81 -5.27 1.09
C TRP A 86 6.12 -6.72 1.46
N SER A 87 5.49 -7.67 0.78
CA SER A 87 5.82 -9.10 0.89
C SER A 87 6.53 -9.58 -0.37
N ALA A 88 7.64 -10.31 -0.19
CA ALA A 88 8.52 -10.76 -1.25
C ALA A 88 7.81 -11.72 -2.21
N GLN A 89 7.78 -11.39 -3.51
CA GLN A 89 7.11 -12.21 -4.54
C GLN A 89 8.02 -13.25 -5.22
N PHE A 90 9.34 -13.12 -5.05
CA PHE A 90 10.38 -13.96 -5.69
C PHE A 90 10.32 -14.02 -7.24
N ALA A 91 9.48 -13.20 -7.87
CA ALA A 91 9.32 -13.03 -9.30
C ALA A 91 8.75 -11.63 -9.58
N VAL A 92 8.92 -11.13 -10.81
CA VAL A 92 8.22 -9.92 -11.29
C VAL A 92 6.80 -10.29 -11.71
N ASP A 93 6.03 -10.77 -10.74
CA ASP A 93 4.64 -11.17 -10.92
C ASP A 93 3.89 -11.01 -9.59
N MET A 94 3.03 -9.99 -9.52
CA MET A 94 2.21 -9.71 -8.35
C MET A 94 0.97 -10.59 -8.25
N HIS A 95 0.62 -11.34 -9.30
CA HIS A 95 -0.59 -12.19 -9.34
C HIS A 95 -0.35 -13.56 -8.74
N ARG A 96 0.56 -13.65 -7.77
CA ARG A 96 0.94 -14.85 -7.04
C ARG A 96 0.49 -14.77 -5.58
N PRO A 97 -0.80 -15.01 -5.31
CA PRO A 97 -1.38 -14.82 -3.97
C PRO A 97 -0.76 -15.73 -2.91
N GLU A 98 -0.06 -16.79 -3.28
CA GLU A 98 0.71 -17.65 -2.37
C GLU A 98 1.91 -16.94 -1.70
N TRP A 99 2.36 -15.80 -2.25
CA TRP A 99 3.46 -14.99 -1.70
C TRP A 99 3.02 -13.65 -1.11
N TRP A 100 1.72 -13.37 -1.05
CA TRP A 100 1.22 -12.17 -0.39
C TRP A 100 1.46 -12.24 1.13
N GLY A 101 1.32 -11.13 1.83
CA GLY A 101 1.36 -11.12 3.29
C GLY A 101 0.01 -11.48 3.90
N TYR A 102 0.02 -11.72 5.21
CA TYR A 102 -1.20 -12.01 5.98
C TYR A 102 -1.71 -10.77 6.70
N LEU A 103 -3.02 -10.55 6.61
CA LEU A 103 -3.76 -9.62 7.44
C LEU A 103 -4.60 -10.43 8.44
N TYR A 104 -4.24 -10.37 9.72
CA TYR A 104 -4.95 -11.05 10.80
C TYR A 104 -5.93 -10.09 11.50
N PHE A 105 -7.21 -10.45 11.54
CA PHE A 105 -8.24 -9.63 12.18
C PHE A 105 -8.37 -9.98 13.67
N ARG A 106 -7.92 -9.08 14.54
CA ARG A 106 -8.07 -9.26 15.99
C ARG A 106 -9.53 -9.11 16.45
N PRO A 107 -9.96 -9.79 17.53
CA PRO A 107 -11.20 -9.49 18.22
C PRO A 107 -11.26 -8.02 18.63
N ARG A 108 -12.42 -7.39 18.48
CA ARG A 108 -12.61 -5.95 18.75
C ARG A 108 -12.24 -5.53 20.18
N HIS A 109 -12.31 -6.46 21.13
CA HIS A 109 -12.10 -6.21 22.56
C HIS A 109 -10.63 -6.42 22.97
N GLU A 110 -9.78 -6.91 22.07
CA GLU A 110 -8.35 -7.08 22.34
C GLU A 110 -7.60 -5.82 21.91
N SER A 111 -6.82 -5.28 22.84
CA SER A 111 -5.88 -4.20 22.53
C SER A 111 -4.79 -4.70 21.59
N PRO A 112 -4.25 -3.85 20.71
CA PRO A 112 -3.02 -4.17 20.00
C PRO A 112 -1.87 -4.44 21.00
N PRO A 113 -0.84 -5.21 20.62
CA PRO A 113 0.30 -5.48 21.50
C PRO A 113 0.99 -4.17 21.85
N LEU A 114 1.52 -4.06 23.07
CA LEU A 114 2.10 -2.82 23.59
C LEU A 114 3.51 -2.50 23.06
N THR A 115 4.03 -3.23 22.07
CA THR A 115 5.40 -3.05 21.55
C THR A 115 5.55 -3.60 20.12
N GLU A 116 6.41 -2.96 19.32
CA GLU A 116 6.76 -3.40 17.95
C GLU A 116 7.47 -4.77 17.90
N ASP A 117 8.02 -5.23 19.04
CA ASP A 117 8.74 -6.51 19.20
C ASP A 117 8.06 -7.44 20.23
N SER A 118 6.73 -7.44 20.30
CA SER A 118 6.10 -8.59 20.97
C SER A 118 6.44 -9.83 20.15
N ASN A 119 7.18 -10.79 20.73
CA ASN A 119 7.37 -12.17 20.23
C ASN A 119 6.03 -12.93 20.02
N GLU A 120 4.90 -12.24 20.08
CA GLU A 120 3.57 -12.71 19.77
C GLU A 120 3.53 -13.10 18.29
N THR A 121 3.78 -14.39 18.08
CA THR A 121 3.80 -14.99 16.75
C THR A 121 2.38 -14.95 16.22
N VAL A 122 2.12 -14.12 15.20
CA VAL A 122 0.87 -14.20 14.43
C VAL A 122 0.64 -15.67 14.07
N PRO A 123 -0.51 -16.28 14.40
CA PRO A 123 -0.73 -17.69 14.13
C PRO A 123 -0.53 -17.99 12.64
N LEU A 124 -0.05 -19.19 12.32
CA LEU A 124 0.01 -19.61 10.92
C LEU A 124 -1.41 -19.76 10.38
N ASP A 125 -1.62 -19.34 9.14
CA ASP A 125 -2.85 -19.62 8.43
C ASP A 125 -2.91 -21.13 8.15
N PRO A 126 -3.93 -21.85 8.65
CA PRO A 126 -4.04 -23.29 8.43
C PRO A 126 -4.28 -23.66 6.96
N GLU A 127 -4.75 -22.72 6.13
CA GLU A 127 -4.97 -22.94 4.69
C GLU A 127 -3.66 -22.86 3.89
N TRP A 128 -2.72 -22.04 4.36
CA TRP A 128 -1.48 -21.73 3.65
C TRP A 128 -0.27 -21.88 4.58
N GLY A 129 0.41 -23.03 4.49
CA GLY A 129 1.55 -23.37 5.37
C GLY A 129 2.85 -22.59 5.13
N VAL A 130 2.82 -21.54 4.31
CA VAL A 130 3.98 -20.71 3.93
C VAL A 130 3.76 -19.27 4.35
N ARG A 131 4.81 -18.64 4.89
CA ARG A 131 4.85 -17.20 5.15
C ARG A 131 5.48 -16.45 4.00
#